data_AF-A0A1J5XA95-F1
#
_entry.id   AF-A0A1J5XA95-F1
#
_cell.length_a   1.000
_cell.length_b   1.000
_cell.length_c   1.000
_cell.angle_alpha   90.00
_cell.angle_beta   90.00
_cell.angle_gamma   90.00
#
_symmetry.space_group_name_H-M   'P 1'
#
loop_
_entity.id
_entity.type
_entity.pdbx_description
1 polymer ?
#
loop_
_entity_poly.entity_id
_entity_poly.type
_entity_poly.pdbx_seq_one_letter_code
_entity_poly.pdbx_strand_id
1 'polypeptide(L)'
;MEEYRILLGLLPKDLDELKQTAIIDVASRLLPAAISEEIKKYTTKIADPETSDARAKQAGEELEICRIALAVKRKFLSLGPYKQSIGIAPHEAATKVPELKKLLGYTTKGFRPYVPKKNPVTVEEAKQIFLALQRSLDRLANRPGPKRERELQLPFYRFMASFFTEEHDVRCFVDVGGYETDLLLQKLDSDDCSFIEIKKDCVKNDDFVSAILQVALYPMKQCMMKGEEGVYVRNLAVVSLPELKTKLATATIRLGIGGVFKSCSLNADRVVSWMKKDENNPLVSVINGEEICRFLNHIGKCIVRLEEFSE
;
A
#
# COMPACT_ATOMS: atom_id res chain seq x y z
N MET A 1 6.60 -0.95 -19.43
CA MET A 1 7.61 -0.29 -18.56
C MET A 1 7.66 -0.90 -17.16
N GLU A 2 6.51 -1.22 -16.53
CA GLU A 2 6.51 -1.76 -15.17
C GLU A 2 7.08 -3.18 -15.05
N GLU A 3 6.68 -4.10 -15.94
CA GLU A 3 7.27 -5.44 -16.02
C GLU A 3 8.79 -5.39 -16.25
N TYR A 4 9.27 -4.49 -17.12
CA TYR A 4 10.70 -4.30 -17.38
C TYR A 4 11.48 -3.99 -16.10
N ARG A 5 10.98 -3.06 -15.27
CA ARG A 5 11.63 -2.68 -14.01
C ARG A 5 11.70 -3.84 -13.02
N ILE A 6 10.62 -4.63 -12.93
CA ILE A 6 10.58 -5.80 -12.05
C ILE A 6 11.56 -6.87 -12.54
N LEU A 7 11.55 -7.17 -13.85
CA LEU A 7 12.48 -8.12 -14.46
C LEU A 7 13.95 -7.71 -14.25
N LEU A 8 14.27 -6.42 -14.41
CA LEU A 8 15.60 -5.87 -14.15
C LEU A 8 16.05 -6.14 -12.70
N GLY A 9 15.15 -5.96 -11.72
CA GLY A 9 15.43 -6.25 -10.31
C GLY A 9 15.61 -7.73 -9.97
N LEU A 10 15.29 -8.65 -10.90
CA LEU A 10 15.48 -10.09 -10.74
C LEU A 10 16.78 -10.59 -11.36
N LEU A 11 17.51 -9.75 -12.10
CA LEU A 11 18.77 -10.12 -12.75
C LEU A 11 19.92 -10.31 -11.74
N PRO A 12 20.91 -11.15 -12.08
CA PRO A 12 22.23 -11.12 -11.44
C PRO A 12 22.86 -9.72 -11.51
N LYS A 13 23.56 -9.32 -10.45
CA LYS A 13 24.08 -7.95 -10.29
C LYS A 13 25.35 -7.66 -11.10
N ASP A 14 26.00 -8.69 -11.62
CA ASP A 14 27.31 -8.71 -12.25
C ASP A 14 27.26 -8.71 -13.78
N LEU A 15 26.06 -8.63 -14.37
CA LEU A 15 25.87 -8.55 -15.82
C LEU A 15 26.12 -7.13 -16.35
N ASP A 16 26.74 -7.02 -17.52
CA ASP A 16 26.83 -5.76 -18.25
C ASP A 16 25.46 -5.31 -18.80
N GLU A 17 25.32 -4.02 -19.09
CA GLU A 17 24.05 -3.39 -19.47
C GLU A 17 23.46 -3.95 -20.78
N LEU A 18 24.31 -4.33 -21.74
CA LEU A 18 23.87 -4.90 -23.02
C LEU A 18 23.27 -6.29 -22.80
N LYS A 19 23.95 -7.14 -22.01
CA LYS A 19 23.41 -8.45 -21.62
C LYS A 19 22.11 -8.31 -20.83
N GLN A 20 22.04 -7.39 -19.87
CA GLN A 20 20.81 -7.13 -19.11
C GLN A 20 19.64 -6.80 -20.04
N THR A 21 19.87 -5.90 -21.00
CA THR A 21 18.86 -5.49 -21.99
C THR A 21 18.36 -6.66 -22.83
N ALA A 22 19.28 -7.47 -23.36
CA ALA A 22 18.92 -8.65 -24.17
C ALA A 22 18.12 -9.69 -23.38
N ILE A 23 18.53 -9.97 -22.13
CA ILE A 23 17.83 -10.90 -21.24
C ILE A 23 16.40 -10.41 -20.97
N ILE A 24 16.22 -9.12 -20.70
CA ILE A 24 14.88 -8.56 -20.44
C ILE A 24 14.01 -8.56 -21.70
N ASP A 25 14.56 -8.29 -22.88
CA ASP A 25 13.79 -8.39 -24.14
C ASP A 25 13.23 -9.80 -24.33
N VAL A 26 14.09 -10.82 -24.17
CA VAL A 26 13.67 -12.22 -24.28
C VAL A 26 12.64 -12.59 -23.21
N ALA A 27 12.90 -12.24 -21.93
CA ALA A 27 12.01 -12.59 -20.82
C ALA A 27 10.66 -11.88 -20.88
N SER A 28 10.60 -10.63 -21.36
CA SER A 28 9.35 -9.87 -21.46
C SER A 28 8.49 -10.37 -22.62
N ARG A 29 9.08 -10.74 -23.76
CA ARG A 29 8.36 -11.11 -24.98
C ARG A 29 7.93 -12.57 -25.04
N LEU A 30 8.72 -13.47 -24.50
CA LEU A 30 8.52 -14.91 -24.70
C LEU A 30 7.91 -15.59 -23.46
N LEU A 31 7.05 -16.57 -23.74
CA LEU A 31 6.59 -17.50 -22.72
C LEU A 31 7.70 -18.51 -22.36
N PRO A 32 7.71 -19.08 -21.14
CA PRO A 32 8.72 -20.05 -20.73
C PRO A 32 8.92 -21.22 -21.70
N ALA A 33 7.84 -21.71 -22.32
CA ALA A 33 7.92 -22.78 -23.31
C ALA A 33 8.69 -22.34 -24.57
N ALA A 34 8.42 -21.14 -25.09
CA ALA A 34 9.10 -20.60 -26.27
C ALA A 34 10.60 -20.35 -25.99
N ILE A 35 10.94 -19.81 -24.81
CA ILE A 35 12.36 -19.64 -24.41
C ILE A 35 13.05 -21.02 -24.32
N SER A 36 12.35 -22.04 -23.82
CA SER A 36 12.89 -23.40 -23.74
C SER A 36 13.19 -24.01 -25.12
N GLU A 37 12.38 -23.70 -26.14
CA GLU A 37 12.64 -24.13 -27.52
C GLU A 37 13.84 -23.39 -28.14
N GLU A 38 13.99 -22.08 -27.89
CA GLU A 38 15.20 -21.34 -28.32
C GLU A 38 16.46 -21.93 -27.66
N ILE A 39 16.41 -22.28 -26.37
CA ILE A 39 17.52 -22.97 -25.68
C ILE A 39 17.90 -24.28 -26.40
N LYS A 40 16.92 -25.10 -26.78
CA LYS A 40 17.18 -26.36 -27.51
C LYS A 40 17.82 -26.10 -28.87
N LYS A 41 17.31 -25.11 -29.61
CA LYS A 41 17.83 -24.70 -30.92
C LYS A 41 19.28 -24.23 -30.84
N TYR A 42 19.63 -23.34 -29.90
CA TYR A 42 21.02 -22.90 -29.74
C TYR A 42 21.93 -24.03 -29.25
N THR A 43 21.44 -24.90 -28.35
CA THR A 43 22.20 -26.08 -27.90
C THR A 43 22.52 -27.01 -29.08
N THR A 44 21.55 -27.26 -29.95
CA THR A 44 21.74 -28.09 -31.16
C THR A 44 22.73 -27.44 -32.13
N LYS A 45 22.62 -26.13 -32.35
CA LYS A 45 23.53 -25.37 -33.22
C LYS A 45 24.98 -25.39 -32.74
N ILE A 46 25.22 -25.36 -31.42
CA ILE A 46 26.58 -25.45 -30.86
C ILE A 46 27.16 -26.87 -31.03
N ALA A 47 26.32 -27.89 -30.97
CA ALA A 47 26.73 -29.29 -31.11
C ALA A 47 26.94 -29.73 -32.58
N ASP A 48 26.50 -28.91 -33.55
CA ASP A 48 26.64 -29.21 -34.97
C ASP A 48 28.10 -29.02 -35.43
N PRO A 49 28.78 -30.09 -35.87
CA PRO A 49 30.18 -30.04 -36.30
C PRO A 49 30.41 -29.17 -37.54
N GLU A 50 29.37 -28.83 -38.32
CA GLU A 50 29.48 -27.93 -39.47
C GLU A 50 29.41 -26.44 -39.08
N THR A 51 29.12 -26.14 -37.80
CA THR A 51 29.05 -24.76 -37.31
C THR A 51 30.44 -24.20 -37.07
N SER A 52 30.78 -23.10 -37.76
CA SER A 52 32.07 -22.42 -37.55
C SER A 52 32.22 -21.89 -36.12
N ASP A 53 33.45 -21.84 -35.61
CA ASP A 53 33.77 -21.38 -34.26
C ASP A 53 33.14 -20.02 -33.91
N ALA A 54 33.15 -19.07 -34.85
CA ALA A 54 32.55 -17.75 -34.66
C ALA A 54 31.02 -17.85 -34.46
N ARG A 55 30.34 -18.72 -35.22
CA ARG A 55 28.89 -18.95 -35.10
C ARG A 55 28.56 -19.74 -33.83
N ALA A 56 29.41 -20.69 -33.44
CA ALA A 56 29.28 -21.45 -32.21
C ALA A 56 29.43 -20.54 -30.98
N LYS A 57 30.41 -19.62 -31.00
CA LYS A 57 30.60 -18.62 -29.95
C LYS A 57 29.37 -17.72 -29.79
N GLN A 58 28.87 -17.15 -30.89
CA GLN A 58 27.66 -16.33 -30.88
C GLN A 58 26.45 -17.12 -30.36
N ALA A 59 26.27 -18.37 -30.81
CA ALA A 59 25.18 -19.23 -30.31
C ALA A 59 25.33 -19.53 -28.80
N GLY A 60 26.56 -19.64 -28.29
CA GLY A 60 26.85 -19.78 -26.87
C GLY A 60 26.40 -18.56 -26.05
N GLU A 61 26.67 -17.36 -26.53
CA GLU A 61 26.23 -16.10 -25.91
C GLU A 61 24.69 -16.01 -25.88
N GLU A 62 24.02 -16.32 -26.99
CA GLU A 62 22.55 -16.34 -27.07
C GLU A 62 21.92 -17.42 -26.18
N LEU A 63 22.56 -18.59 -26.08
CA LEU A 63 22.13 -19.67 -25.18
C LEU A 63 22.21 -19.23 -23.71
N GLU A 64 23.27 -18.52 -23.33
CA GLU A 64 23.42 -17.95 -21.98
C GLU A 64 22.30 -16.95 -21.69
N ILE A 65 22.04 -16.02 -22.62
CA ILE A 65 20.94 -15.04 -22.53
C ILE A 65 19.60 -15.76 -22.32
N CYS A 66 19.28 -16.77 -23.13
CA CYS A 66 18.02 -17.49 -23.03
C CYS A 66 17.87 -18.25 -21.72
N ARG A 67 18.94 -18.85 -21.18
CA ARG A 67 18.92 -19.56 -19.89
C ARG A 67 18.62 -18.60 -18.73
N ILE A 68 19.27 -17.45 -18.71
CA ILE A 68 19.03 -16.44 -17.67
C ILE A 68 17.62 -15.86 -17.84
N ALA A 69 17.20 -15.55 -19.07
CA ALA A 69 15.85 -15.04 -19.36
C ALA A 69 14.76 -16.02 -18.90
N LEU A 70 14.94 -17.33 -19.12
CA LEU A 70 14.01 -18.34 -18.64
C LEU A 70 13.93 -18.37 -17.11
N ALA A 71 15.07 -18.32 -16.42
CA ALA A 71 15.11 -18.29 -14.96
C ALA A 71 14.42 -17.04 -14.41
N VAL A 72 14.69 -15.88 -15.00
CA VAL A 72 14.06 -14.59 -14.65
C VAL A 72 12.56 -14.63 -14.90
N LYS A 73 12.11 -15.10 -16.07
CA LYS A 73 10.67 -15.20 -16.41
C LYS A 73 9.94 -16.14 -15.47
N ARG A 74 10.52 -17.30 -15.14
CA ARG A 74 9.94 -18.23 -14.14
C ARG A 74 9.86 -17.60 -12.76
N LYS A 75 10.90 -16.89 -12.33
CA LYS A 75 10.91 -16.17 -11.05
C LYS A 75 9.83 -15.09 -11.03
N PHE A 76 9.72 -14.30 -12.09
CA PHE A 76 8.66 -13.30 -12.25
C PHE A 76 7.26 -13.92 -12.15
N LEU A 77 7.00 -14.99 -12.91
CA LEU A 77 5.70 -15.68 -12.90
C LEU A 77 5.38 -16.34 -11.55
N SER A 78 6.39 -16.69 -10.75
CA SER A 78 6.20 -17.19 -9.38
C SER A 78 5.86 -16.09 -8.36
N LEU A 79 6.04 -14.81 -8.71
CA LEU A 79 5.62 -13.70 -7.85
C LEU A 79 4.09 -13.63 -7.80
N GLY A 80 3.53 -13.25 -6.66
CA GLY A 80 2.10 -12.96 -6.57
C GLY A 80 1.70 -11.71 -7.39
N PRO A 81 0.40 -11.53 -7.72
CA PRO A 81 -0.07 -10.46 -8.60
C PRO A 81 0.44 -9.06 -8.22
N TYR A 82 0.43 -8.74 -6.92
CA TYR A 82 0.93 -7.46 -6.42
C TYR A 82 2.41 -7.20 -6.78
N LYS A 83 3.27 -8.22 -6.61
CA LYS A 83 4.69 -8.09 -6.92
C LYS A 83 4.97 -8.07 -8.43
N GLN A 84 4.08 -8.64 -9.25
CA GLN A 84 4.17 -8.60 -10.71
C GLN A 84 3.71 -7.26 -11.31
N SER A 85 2.82 -6.52 -10.64
CA SER A 85 2.29 -5.26 -11.19
C SER A 85 2.81 -4.00 -10.49
N ILE A 86 2.95 -4.02 -9.17
CA ILE A 86 3.32 -2.83 -8.38
C ILE A 86 4.71 -3.01 -7.80
N GLY A 87 4.97 -4.13 -7.12
CA GLY A 87 6.31 -4.48 -6.62
C GLY A 87 6.89 -3.55 -5.54
N ILE A 88 6.21 -2.46 -5.18
CA ILE A 88 6.65 -1.50 -4.16
C ILE A 88 6.26 -1.99 -2.78
N ALA A 89 7.21 -2.10 -1.86
CA ALA A 89 6.91 -2.39 -0.46
C ALA A 89 6.42 -1.12 0.26
N PRO A 90 5.47 -1.21 1.22
CA PRO A 90 4.98 -0.05 1.97
C PRO A 90 6.09 0.83 2.57
N HIS A 91 7.12 0.24 3.15
CA HIS A 91 8.24 0.98 3.75
C HIS A 91 9.10 1.77 2.72
N GLU A 92 8.98 1.48 1.43
CA GLU A 92 9.66 2.23 0.36
C GLU A 92 8.85 3.45 -0.11
N ALA A 93 7.64 3.67 0.39
CA ALA A 93 6.76 4.71 -0.14
C ALA A 93 7.38 6.12 -0.11
N ALA A 94 8.16 6.41 0.93
CA ALA A 94 8.84 7.70 1.09
C ALA A 94 9.85 8.00 0.00
N THR A 95 10.51 6.99 -0.57
CA THR A 95 11.51 7.17 -1.63
C THR A 95 10.88 7.13 -3.03
N LYS A 96 9.62 6.74 -3.16
CA LYS A 96 8.89 6.58 -4.43
C LYS A 96 7.67 7.49 -4.57
N VAL A 97 7.62 8.60 -3.82
CA VAL A 97 6.45 9.49 -3.78
C VAL A 97 5.96 9.94 -5.17
N PRO A 98 6.81 10.44 -6.10
CA PRO A 98 6.32 10.88 -7.41
C PRO A 98 5.69 9.75 -8.23
N GLU A 99 6.31 8.57 -8.18
CA GLU A 99 5.82 7.37 -8.86
C GLU A 99 4.50 6.90 -8.27
N LEU A 100 4.39 6.83 -6.94
CA LEU A 100 3.18 6.43 -6.23
C LEU A 100 2.04 7.42 -6.43
N LYS A 101 2.31 8.73 -6.46
CA LYS A 101 1.28 9.73 -6.79
C LYS A 101 0.67 9.48 -8.17
N LYS A 102 1.49 9.14 -9.16
CA LYS A 102 1.04 8.82 -10.51
C LYS A 102 0.30 7.48 -10.56
N LEU A 103 0.87 6.43 -9.98
CA LEU A 103 0.31 5.08 -9.95
C LEU A 103 -1.07 5.03 -9.25
N LEU A 104 -1.19 5.75 -8.14
CA LEU A 104 -2.38 5.76 -7.29
C LEU A 104 -3.38 6.86 -7.68
N GLY A 105 -3.11 7.64 -8.73
CA GLY A 105 -3.97 8.76 -9.11
C GLY A 105 -4.22 9.73 -7.96
N TYR A 106 -3.18 10.03 -7.17
CA TYR A 106 -3.30 10.82 -5.95
C TYR A 106 -3.84 12.22 -6.24
N THR A 107 -4.90 12.61 -5.53
CA THR A 107 -5.49 13.94 -5.59
C THR A 107 -6.03 14.36 -4.23
N THR A 108 -6.18 15.66 -4.03
CA THR A 108 -6.92 16.22 -2.89
C THR A 108 -8.22 16.91 -3.30
N LYS A 109 -8.53 16.91 -4.60
CA LYS A 109 -9.71 17.60 -5.13
C LYS A 109 -10.95 16.74 -4.94
N GLY A 110 -11.99 17.34 -4.37
CA GLY A 110 -13.30 16.72 -4.24
C GLY A 110 -13.38 15.59 -3.21
N PHE A 111 -12.40 15.48 -2.29
CA PHE A 111 -12.51 14.55 -1.17
C PHE A 111 -13.75 14.88 -0.35
N ARG A 112 -14.56 13.86 -0.04
CA ARG A 112 -15.67 13.97 0.89
C ARG A 112 -15.56 12.84 1.90
N PRO A 113 -15.39 13.16 3.20
CA PRO A 113 -15.42 12.14 4.23
C PRO A 113 -16.78 11.43 4.20
N TYR A 114 -16.79 10.18 4.61
CA TYR A 114 -18.05 9.47 4.75
C TYR A 114 -18.68 9.78 6.12
N VAL A 115 -20.00 9.97 6.12
CA VAL A 115 -20.79 10.08 7.34
C VAL A 115 -21.86 8.98 7.30
N PRO A 116 -21.88 8.04 8.27
CA PRO A 116 -22.89 7.00 8.37
C PRO A 116 -24.30 7.58 8.42
N LYS A 117 -25.23 6.93 7.71
CA LYS A 117 -26.67 7.26 7.79
C LYS A 117 -27.31 6.72 9.07
N LYS A 118 -26.75 5.65 9.65
CA LYS A 118 -27.23 4.99 10.85
C LYS A 118 -26.12 5.00 11.89
N ASN A 119 -26.48 5.24 13.14
CA ASN A 119 -25.61 5.20 14.32
C ASN A 119 -24.24 5.89 14.12
N PRO A 120 -24.18 7.13 13.59
CA PRO A 120 -22.91 7.84 13.52
C PRO A 120 -22.40 8.11 14.94
N VAL A 121 -21.09 8.00 15.14
CA VAL A 121 -20.46 8.47 16.38
C VAL A 121 -20.75 9.96 16.51
N THR A 122 -21.25 10.38 17.66
CA THR A 122 -21.57 11.79 17.93
C THR A 122 -20.34 12.57 18.41
N VAL A 123 -20.40 13.89 18.32
CA VAL A 123 -19.33 14.78 18.81
C VAL A 123 -19.10 14.62 20.32
N GLU A 124 -20.17 14.43 21.09
CA GLU A 124 -20.09 14.31 22.55
C GLU A 124 -19.41 13.00 22.96
N GLU A 125 -19.83 11.87 22.40
CA GLU A 125 -19.18 10.56 22.61
C GLU A 125 -17.70 10.60 22.22
N ALA A 126 -17.40 11.18 21.05
CA ALA A 126 -16.03 11.33 20.56
C ALA A 126 -15.14 12.10 21.56
N LYS A 127 -15.63 13.23 22.10
CA LYS A 127 -14.89 14.06 23.06
C LYS A 127 -14.61 13.33 24.37
N GLN A 128 -15.60 12.62 24.91
CA GLN A 128 -15.48 11.96 26.22
C GLN A 128 -14.38 10.90 26.21
N ILE A 129 -14.33 10.06 25.18
CA ILE A 129 -13.31 9.01 25.05
C ILE A 129 -11.95 9.61 24.64
N PHE A 130 -11.95 10.65 23.81
CA PHE A 130 -10.72 11.34 23.40
C PHE A 130 -9.90 11.88 24.59
N LEU A 131 -10.56 12.39 25.64
CA LEU A 131 -9.86 12.85 26.86
C LEU A 131 -9.03 11.75 27.54
N ALA A 132 -9.44 10.48 27.44
CA ALA A 132 -8.66 9.36 27.96
C ALA A 132 -7.43 9.05 27.08
N LEU A 133 -7.59 9.16 25.75
CA LEU A 133 -6.48 9.04 24.79
C LEU A 133 -5.44 10.13 25.03
N GLN A 134 -5.88 11.39 25.08
CA GLN A 134 -5.00 12.54 25.26
C GLN A 134 -4.17 12.40 26.54
N ARG A 135 -4.81 12.12 27.68
CA ARG A 135 -4.10 11.88 28.95
C ARG A 135 -3.08 10.74 28.86
N SER A 136 -3.38 9.70 28.11
CA SER A 136 -2.46 8.57 27.93
C SER A 136 -1.24 8.97 27.09
N LEU A 137 -1.45 9.73 26.02
CA LEU A 137 -0.38 10.24 25.17
C LEU A 137 0.47 11.28 25.90
N ASP A 138 -0.13 12.20 26.65
CA ASP A 138 0.60 13.20 27.45
C ASP A 138 1.51 12.52 28.49
N ARG A 139 1.00 11.49 29.17
CA ARG A 139 1.80 10.69 30.11
C ARG A 139 2.97 10.00 29.42
N LEU A 140 2.79 9.52 28.19
CA LEU A 140 3.87 8.92 27.42
C LEU A 140 4.88 9.96 26.95
N ALA A 141 4.43 11.11 26.45
CA ALA A 141 5.28 12.21 26.00
C ALA A 141 6.17 12.74 27.14
N ASN A 142 5.65 12.79 28.37
CA ASN A 142 6.37 13.27 29.55
C ASN A 142 7.34 12.25 30.17
N ARG A 143 7.39 10.99 29.69
CA ARG A 143 8.36 10.02 30.21
C ARG A 143 9.77 10.33 29.70
N PRO A 144 10.83 10.21 30.52
CA PRO A 144 12.21 10.34 30.06
C PRO A 144 12.56 9.36 28.93
N GLY A 145 13.46 9.75 28.02
CA GLY A 145 14.01 8.92 26.94
C GLY A 145 13.17 8.86 25.66
N PRO A 146 13.73 8.32 24.55
CA PRO A 146 13.05 8.25 23.26
C PRO A 146 11.83 7.32 23.33
N LYS A 147 10.70 7.76 22.78
CA LYS A 147 9.49 6.93 22.62
C LYS A 147 9.53 6.16 21.32
N ARG A 148 9.27 4.86 21.38
CA ARG A 148 9.07 4.04 20.19
C ARG A 148 7.67 4.29 19.64
N GLU A 149 7.52 4.28 18.32
CA GLU A 149 6.23 4.45 17.66
C GLU A 149 5.17 3.47 18.20
N ARG A 150 5.57 2.21 18.39
CA ARG A 150 4.74 1.14 18.97
C ARG A 150 4.13 1.47 20.33
N GLU A 151 4.82 2.25 21.16
CA GLU A 151 4.31 2.67 22.46
C GLU A 151 3.19 3.71 22.34
N LEU A 152 3.24 4.56 21.31
CA LEU A 152 2.22 5.56 21.01
C LEU A 152 0.98 4.93 20.36
N GLN A 153 1.16 3.86 19.59
CA GLN A 153 0.08 3.16 18.90
C GLN A 153 -0.89 2.46 19.86
N LEU A 154 -0.42 1.93 21.00
CA LEU A 154 -1.27 1.17 21.92
C LEU A 154 -2.39 1.99 22.59
N PRO A 155 -2.15 3.22 23.10
CA PRO A 155 -3.24 4.10 23.52
C PRO A 155 -4.23 4.41 22.41
N PHE A 156 -3.74 4.64 21.19
CA PHE A 156 -4.58 4.94 20.05
C PHE A 156 -5.45 3.75 19.65
N TYR A 157 -4.90 2.53 19.65
CA TYR A 157 -5.65 1.30 19.49
C TYR A 157 -6.81 1.18 20.49
N ARG A 158 -6.55 1.41 21.79
CA ARG A 158 -7.60 1.34 22.81
C ARG A 158 -8.70 2.37 22.60
N PHE A 159 -8.32 3.57 22.15
CA PHE A 159 -9.27 4.59 21.73
C PHE A 159 -10.17 4.09 20.59
N MET A 160 -9.58 3.52 19.53
CA MET A 160 -10.35 2.95 18.41
C MET A 160 -11.27 1.81 18.86
N ALA A 161 -10.73 0.85 19.63
CA ALA A 161 -11.47 -0.29 20.14
C ALA A 161 -12.67 0.10 21.01
N SER A 162 -12.65 1.28 21.63
CA SER A 162 -13.76 1.76 22.46
C SER A 162 -15.00 2.18 21.65
N PHE A 163 -14.88 2.42 20.35
CA PHE A 163 -16.01 2.83 19.49
C PHE A 163 -16.61 1.70 18.66
N PHE A 164 -15.84 0.65 18.38
CA PHE A 164 -16.22 -0.34 17.37
C PHE A 164 -16.42 -1.77 17.90
N THR A 165 -16.76 -1.92 19.19
CA THR A 165 -16.80 -3.22 19.89
C THR A 165 -17.79 -4.24 19.34
N GLU A 166 -18.85 -3.80 18.64
CA GLU A 166 -19.95 -4.69 18.23
C GLU A 166 -19.96 -5.02 16.73
N GLU A 167 -19.45 -4.13 15.89
CA GLU A 167 -19.55 -4.27 14.43
C GLU A 167 -18.21 -4.55 13.75
N HIS A 168 -17.09 -4.30 14.44
CA HIS A 168 -15.78 -4.44 13.85
C HIS A 168 -14.78 -5.12 14.78
N ASP A 169 -13.83 -5.83 14.18
CA ASP A 169 -12.60 -6.25 14.82
C ASP A 169 -11.52 -5.18 14.61
N VAL A 170 -11.06 -4.57 15.70
CA VAL A 170 -9.93 -3.63 15.70
C VAL A 170 -8.67 -4.42 16.01
N ARG A 171 -7.71 -4.42 15.09
CA ARG A 171 -6.45 -5.16 15.22
C ARG A 171 -5.24 -4.26 15.02
N CYS A 172 -4.19 -4.50 15.79
CA CYS A 172 -2.88 -3.89 15.59
C CYS A 172 -1.90 -4.86 14.94
N PHE A 173 -0.89 -4.33 14.24
CA PHE A 173 0.26 -5.11 13.77
C PHE A 173 -0.16 -6.28 12.89
N VAL A 174 -1.05 -6.02 11.94
CA VAL A 174 -1.64 -7.07 11.10
C VAL A 174 -0.72 -7.34 9.91
N ASP A 175 -0.38 -8.61 9.68
CA ASP A 175 0.31 -9.00 8.45
C ASP A 175 -0.63 -8.97 7.24
N VAL A 176 -0.24 -8.20 6.23
CA VAL A 176 -0.91 -8.08 4.93
C VAL A 176 0.03 -8.62 3.87
N GLY A 177 0.05 -9.95 3.77
CA GLY A 177 0.80 -10.73 2.78
C GLY A 177 2.32 -10.63 2.93
N GLY A 178 2.84 -10.48 4.15
CA GLY A 178 4.26 -10.27 4.45
C GLY A 178 4.66 -8.81 4.71
N TYR A 179 3.69 -7.91 4.95
CA TYR A 179 3.96 -6.54 5.41
C TYR A 179 3.04 -6.21 6.58
N GLU A 180 3.57 -5.66 7.66
CA GLU A 180 2.79 -5.28 8.85
C GLU A 180 2.14 -3.90 8.66
N THR A 181 0.85 -3.78 8.92
CA THR A 181 0.13 -2.48 9.05
C THR A 181 -0.12 -2.16 10.52
N ASP A 182 -0.09 -0.87 10.88
CA ASP A 182 -0.22 -0.44 12.27
C ASP A 182 -1.59 -0.77 12.86
N LEU A 183 -2.65 -0.43 12.12
CA LEU A 183 -4.04 -0.66 12.54
C LEU A 183 -4.93 -1.04 11.37
N LEU A 184 -5.72 -2.08 11.60
CA LEU A 184 -6.77 -2.54 10.71
C LEU A 184 -8.10 -2.51 11.47
N LEU A 185 -9.09 -1.84 10.89
CA LEU A 185 -10.49 -1.97 11.32
C LEU A 185 -11.21 -2.83 10.30
N GLN A 186 -11.65 -4.03 10.68
CA GLN A 186 -12.37 -4.95 9.80
C GLN A 186 -13.79 -5.14 10.29
N LYS A 187 -14.77 -5.04 9.39
CA LYS A 187 -16.16 -5.33 9.73
C LYS A 187 -16.33 -6.83 10.01
N LEU A 188 -17.06 -7.18 11.07
CA LEU A 188 -17.36 -8.58 11.39
C LEU A 188 -18.10 -9.25 10.22
N ASP A 189 -17.77 -10.51 9.97
CA ASP A 189 -18.32 -11.34 8.89
C ASP A 189 -18.14 -10.77 7.47
N SER A 190 -17.23 -9.81 7.30
CA SER A 190 -16.91 -9.20 6.02
C SER A 190 -15.41 -9.04 5.82
N ASP A 191 -15.03 -9.00 4.54
CA ASP A 191 -13.69 -8.63 4.09
C ASP A 191 -13.47 -7.12 3.97
N ASP A 192 -14.51 -6.34 4.27
CA ASP A 192 -14.45 -4.89 4.29
C ASP A 192 -13.57 -4.45 5.45
N CYS A 193 -12.57 -3.64 5.12
CA CYS A 193 -11.68 -3.08 6.12
C CYS A 193 -11.23 -1.67 5.77
N SER A 194 -10.81 -0.96 6.81
CA SER A 194 -10.16 0.33 6.77
C SER A 194 -8.75 0.20 7.36
N PHE A 195 -7.79 0.89 6.76
CA PHE A 195 -6.39 0.85 7.18
C PHE A 195 -5.99 2.18 7.79
N ILE A 196 -5.26 2.13 8.90
CA ILE A 196 -4.75 3.32 9.58
C ILE A 196 -3.25 3.14 9.77
N GLU A 197 -2.47 4.05 9.20
CA GLU A 197 -1.03 4.16 9.43
C GLU A 197 -0.79 5.22 10.51
N ILE A 198 0.01 4.88 11.51
CA ILE A 198 0.32 5.74 12.63
C ILE A 198 1.78 6.13 12.53
N LYS A 199 2.04 7.43 12.39
CA LYS A 199 3.39 7.96 12.37
C LYS A 199 3.68 8.73 13.63
N LYS A 200 4.91 8.60 14.11
CA LYS A 200 5.45 9.50 15.13
C LYS A 200 5.91 10.81 14.49
N ASP A 201 5.47 11.93 15.05
CA ASP A 201 5.97 13.28 14.74
C ASP A 201 5.90 13.67 13.23
N CYS A 202 4.81 13.34 12.53
CA CYS A 202 4.57 13.93 11.20
C CYS A 202 4.25 15.42 11.34
N VAL A 203 5.18 16.27 10.90
CA VAL A 203 5.09 17.73 11.04
C VAL A 203 4.61 18.37 9.74
N LYS A 204 5.13 17.91 8.59
CA LYS A 204 4.89 18.53 7.28
C LYS A 204 3.84 17.75 6.51
N ASN A 205 3.11 18.45 5.65
CA ASN A 205 2.12 17.81 4.77
C ASN A 205 2.75 16.70 3.91
N ASP A 206 4.01 16.84 3.49
CA ASP A 206 4.70 15.81 2.71
C ASP A 206 4.89 14.50 3.48
N ASP A 207 5.10 14.56 4.79
CA ASP A 207 5.18 13.37 5.66
C ASP A 207 3.84 12.62 5.63
N PHE A 208 2.73 13.35 5.76
CA PHE A 208 1.38 12.78 5.67
C PHE A 208 1.07 12.24 4.27
N VAL A 209 1.55 12.91 3.21
CA VAL A 209 1.37 12.42 1.83
C VAL A 209 2.10 11.10 1.67
N SER A 210 3.36 11.01 2.08
CA SER A 210 4.13 9.76 2.05
C SER A 210 3.44 8.64 2.82
N ALA A 211 2.96 8.93 4.03
CA ALA A 211 2.26 7.95 4.87
C ALA A 211 0.91 7.53 4.26
N ILE A 212 0.18 8.43 3.59
CA ILE A 212 -1.06 8.08 2.88
C ILE A 212 -0.78 7.19 1.67
N LEU A 213 0.31 7.46 0.95
CA LEU A 213 0.74 6.59 -0.15
C LEU A 213 1.18 5.22 0.39
N GLN A 214 1.87 5.17 1.53
CA GLN A 214 2.23 3.92 2.21
C GLN A 214 1.00 3.09 2.57
N VAL A 215 0.04 3.69 3.30
CA VAL A 215 -1.14 2.97 3.79
C VAL A 215 -2.03 2.47 2.64
N ALA A 216 -2.03 3.16 1.50
CA ALA A 216 -2.78 2.74 0.31
C ALA A 216 -2.23 1.46 -0.34
N LEU A 217 -0.98 1.07 -0.08
CA LEU A 217 -0.38 -0.14 -0.65
C LEU A 217 -0.91 -1.43 0.02
N TYR A 218 -1.30 -1.38 1.30
CA TYR A 218 -1.88 -2.53 1.99
C TYR A 218 -3.20 -3.02 1.38
N PRO A 219 -4.25 -2.19 1.20
CA PRO A 219 -5.48 -2.64 0.58
C PRO A 219 -5.28 -3.10 -0.87
N MET A 220 -4.38 -2.46 -1.62
CA MET A 220 -4.07 -2.92 -2.98
C MET A 220 -3.50 -4.32 -2.97
N LYS A 221 -2.50 -4.57 -2.12
CA LYS A 221 -1.92 -5.90 -1.96
C LYS A 221 -2.97 -6.92 -1.52
N GLN A 222 -3.77 -6.60 -0.51
CA GLN A 222 -4.82 -7.47 -0.02
C GLN A 222 -5.83 -7.82 -1.14
N CYS A 223 -6.34 -6.84 -1.88
CA CYS A 223 -7.33 -7.07 -2.95
C CYS A 223 -6.72 -7.85 -4.11
N MET A 224 -5.50 -7.51 -4.55
CA MET A 224 -4.83 -8.21 -5.66
C MET A 224 -4.50 -9.67 -5.31
N MET A 225 -4.12 -9.95 -4.07
CA MET A 225 -3.79 -11.31 -3.64
C MET A 225 -5.02 -12.22 -3.52
N LYS A 226 -6.23 -11.65 -3.38
CA LYS A 226 -7.48 -12.43 -3.47
C LYS A 226 -7.77 -12.92 -4.88
N GLY A 227 -7.23 -12.27 -5.90
CA GLY A 227 -7.40 -12.68 -7.30
C GLY A 227 -8.78 -12.37 -7.88
N GLU A 228 -9.64 -11.66 -7.14
CA GLU A 228 -11.00 -11.35 -7.54
C GLU A 228 -11.07 -10.05 -8.36
N GLU A 229 -11.77 -10.11 -9.48
CA GLU A 229 -12.09 -8.95 -10.34
C GLU A 229 -13.10 -8.01 -9.67
N GLY A 230 -12.97 -6.71 -9.91
CA GLY A 230 -13.98 -5.73 -9.51
C GLY A 230 -13.41 -4.42 -9.00
N VAL A 231 -14.28 -3.59 -8.44
CA VAL A 231 -13.95 -2.27 -7.92
C VAL A 231 -14.02 -2.26 -6.40
N TYR A 232 -12.89 -2.06 -5.75
CA TYR A 232 -12.77 -2.06 -4.30
C TYR A 232 -12.60 -0.64 -3.79
N VAL A 233 -13.45 -0.20 -2.88
CA VAL A 233 -13.30 1.10 -2.22
C VAL A 233 -12.78 0.87 -0.81
N ARG A 234 -11.76 1.61 -0.38
CA ARG A 234 -11.13 1.45 0.93
C ARG A 234 -10.91 2.80 1.59
N ASN A 235 -11.38 2.93 2.82
CA ASN A 235 -11.09 4.11 3.63
C ASN A 235 -9.77 3.93 4.35
N LEU A 236 -9.01 5.02 4.38
CA LEU A 236 -7.65 5.06 4.84
C LEU A 236 -7.47 6.26 5.75
N ALA A 237 -6.58 6.15 6.71
CA ALA A 237 -6.14 7.29 7.46
C ALA A 237 -4.66 7.22 7.80
N VAL A 238 -4.08 8.41 7.97
CA VAL A 238 -2.81 8.59 8.66
C VAL A 238 -3.07 9.37 9.93
N VAL A 239 -2.48 8.92 11.03
CA VAL A 239 -2.53 9.59 12.33
C VAL A 239 -1.11 9.92 12.77
N SER A 240 -0.86 11.19 13.08
CA SER A 240 0.39 11.63 13.69
C SER A 240 0.23 11.67 15.21
N LEU A 241 1.10 10.98 15.93
CA LEU A 241 1.16 10.96 17.38
C LEU A 241 2.48 11.58 17.87
N PRO A 242 2.48 12.26 19.04
CA PRO A 242 1.35 12.48 19.94
C PRO A 242 0.45 13.67 19.55
N GLU A 243 0.76 14.40 18.48
CA GLU A 243 0.09 15.66 18.12
C GLU A 243 -1.38 15.52 17.71
N LEU A 244 -1.87 14.30 17.47
CA LEU A 244 -3.27 13.99 17.13
C LEU A 244 -3.75 14.78 15.89
N LYS A 245 -2.90 14.75 14.86
CA LYS A 245 -3.24 15.25 13.53
C LYS A 245 -3.57 14.08 12.62
N THR A 246 -4.52 14.28 11.72
CA THR A 246 -4.95 13.23 10.81
C THR A 246 -5.06 13.69 9.38
N LYS A 247 -4.87 12.75 8.46
CA LYS A 247 -5.22 12.90 7.05
C LYS A 247 -6.06 11.70 6.65
N LEU A 248 -7.25 11.94 6.13
CA LEU A 248 -8.16 10.90 5.65
C LEU A 248 -7.97 10.69 4.15
N ALA A 249 -8.24 9.48 3.66
CA ALA A 249 -8.29 9.22 2.24
C ALA A 249 -9.23 8.06 1.89
N THR A 250 -9.66 8.03 0.64
CA THR A 250 -10.35 6.88 0.05
C THR A 250 -9.58 6.42 -1.18
N ALA A 251 -9.23 5.15 -1.21
CA ALA A 251 -8.70 4.48 -2.40
C ALA A 251 -9.84 3.75 -3.13
N THR A 252 -9.93 3.94 -4.44
CA THR A 252 -10.75 3.11 -5.33
C THR A 252 -9.83 2.31 -6.24
N ILE A 253 -9.81 1.00 -6.05
CA ILE A 253 -8.90 0.07 -6.72
C ILE A 253 -9.71 -0.75 -7.71
N ARG A 254 -9.33 -0.74 -8.99
CA ARG A 254 -9.95 -1.56 -10.03
C ARG A 254 -9.03 -2.71 -10.40
N LEU A 255 -9.53 -3.93 -10.25
CA LEU A 255 -8.85 -5.16 -10.60
C LEU A 255 -9.61 -5.87 -11.72
N GLY A 256 -8.89 -6.45 -12.67
CA GLY A 256 -9.46 -7.37 -13.65
C GLY A 256 -9.32 -8.83 -13.19
N ILE A 257 -9.66 -9.74 -14.09
CA ILE A 257 -9.51 -11.19 -13.93
C ILE A 257 -8.17 -11.56 -13.27
N GLY A 258 -8.23 -12.40 -12.24
CA GLY A 258 -7.04 -12.89 -11.52
C GLY A 258 -6.39 -11.86 -10.60
N GLY A 259 -7.09 -10.76 -10.26
CA GLY A 259 -6.55 -9.70 -9.41
C GLY A 259 -5.55 -8.80 -10.13
N VAL A 260 -5.55 -8.79 -11.47
CA VAL A 260 -4.65 -7.96 -12.28
C VAL A 260 -4.99 -6.50 -12.07
N PHE A 261 -4.00 -5.71 -11.66
CA PHE A 261 -4.18 -4.28 -11.44
C PHE A 261 -4.56 -3.56 -12.74
N LYS A 262 -5.65 -2.78 -12.72
CA LYS A 262 -6.08 -1.94 -13.85
C LYS A 262 -5.84 -0.47 -13.58
N SER A 263 -6.33 0.03 -12.44
CA SER A 263 -6.16 1.42 -12.04
C SER A 263 -6.43 1.61 -10.54
N CYS A 264 -5.99 2.75 -10.03
CA CYS A 264 -6.29 3.22 -8.68
C CYS A 264 -6.56 4.72 -8.72
N SER A 265 -7.51 5.18 -7.90
CA SER A 265 -7.64 6.59 -7.55
C SER A 265 -7.58 6.74 -6.03
N LEU A 266 -6.72 7.64 -5.57
CA LEU A 266 -6.50 7.93 -4.15
C LEU A 266 -6.86 9.38 -3.89
N ASN A 267 -8.04 9.59 -3.31
CA ASN A 267 -8.52 10.93 -2.96
C ASN A 267 -8.31 11.17 -1.47
N ALA A 268 -7.51 12.18 -1.13
CA ALA A 268 -7.12 12.47 0.25
C ALA A 268 -7.57 13.87 0.70
N ASP A 269 -7.89 13.99 1.97
CA ASP A 269 -8.22 15.27 2.58
C ASP A 269 -6.99 16.15 2.83
N ARG A 270 -7.22 17.39 3.27
CA ARG A 270 -6.21 18.17 4.00
C ARG A 270 -5.84 17.51 5.34
N VAL A 271 -4.69 17.89 5.88
CA VAL A 271 -4.32 17.53 7.26
C VAL A 271 -5.16 18.36 8.23
N VAL A 272 -5.72 17.73 9.24
CA VAL A 272 -6.53 18.37 10.30
C VAL A 272 -5.98 18.01 11.68
N SER A 273 -6.16 18.91 12.64
CA SER A 273 -5.77 18.69 14.04
C SER A 273 -7.02 18.42 14.89
N TRP A 274 -6.93 17.43 15.77
CA TRP A 274 -8.00 17.14 16.75
C TRP A 274 -7.98 18.12 17.93
N MET A 275 -6.96 18.97 17.99
CA MET A 275 -6.87 20.11 18.89
C MET A 275 -6.89 21.40 18.05
N LYS A 276 -7.72 22.38 18.42
CA LYS A 276 -7.71 23.73 17.82
C LYS A 276 -7.43 24.78 18.87
N LYS A 277 -6.91 25.94 18.46
CA LYS A 277 -6.78 27.09 19.37
C LYS A 277 -8.18 27.58 19.76
N ASP A 278 -8.34 27.95 21.02
CA ASP A 278 -9.55 28.65 21.48
C ASP A 278 -9.62 30.02 20.80
N GLU A 279 -10.77 30.35 20.23
CA GLU A 279 -11.03 31.62 19.56
C GLU A 279 -11.01 32.79 20.54
N ASN A 280 -11.40 32.54 21.80
CA ASN A 280 -11.39 33.54 22.87
C ASN A 280 -10.03 33.62 23.59
N ASN A 281 -9.20 32.57 23.48
CA ASN A 281 -7.87 32.55 24.07
C ASN A 281 -6.89 31.69 23.25
N PRO A 282 -6.12 32.29 22.33
CA PRO A 282 -5.19 31.56 21.45
C PRO A 282 -4.07 30.78 22.17
N LEU A 283 -3.88 30.99 23.47
CA LEU A 283 -2.94 30.25 24.32
C LEU A 283 -3.52 28.92 24.82
N VAL A 284 -4.84 28.74 24.73
CA VAL A 284 -5.54 27.52 25.14
C VAL A 284 -5.86 26.68 23.92
N SER A 285 -5.61 25.38 24.00
CA SER A 285 -6.05 24.42 22.99
C SER A 285 -7.31 23.71 23.46
N VAL A 286 -8.32 23.67 22.61
CA VAL A 286 -9.61 23.01 22.85
C VAL A 286 -9.80 21.83 21.90
N ILE A 287 -10.59 20.86 22.34
CA ILE A 287 -10.87 19.64 21.58
C ILE A 287 -11.74 19.97 20.38
N ASN A 288 -11.26 19.58 19.20
CA ASN A 288 -12.02 19.65 17.96
C ASN A 288 -12.83 18.36 17.75
N GLY A 289 -13.91 18.22 18.52
CA GLY A 289 -14.75 17.01 18.50
C GLY A 289 -15.38 16.70 17.14
N GLU A 290 -15.59 17.71 16.29
CA GLU A 290 -16.10 17.52 14.92
C GLU A 290 -15.11 16.75 14.04
N GLU A 291 -13.81 17.08 14.10
CA GLU A 291 -12.80 16.35 13.31
C GLU A 291 -12.55 14.93 13.85
N ILE A 292 -12.68 14.72 15.16
CA ILE A 292 -12.61 13.37 15.76
C ILE A 292 -13.80 12.52 15.30
N CYS A 293 -15.01 13.07 15.43
CA CYS A 293 -16.25 12.44 14.96
C CYS A 293 -16.17 12.13 13.46
N ARG A 294 -15.71 13.08 12.64
CA ARG A 294 -15.49 12.91 11.20
C ARG A 294 -14.50 11.81 10.88
N PHE A 295 -13.40 11.73 11.62
CA PHE A 295 -12.42 10.65 11.49
C PHE A 295 -13.06 9.29 11.77
N LEU A 296 -13.67 9.12 12.95
CA LEU A 296 -14.28 7.87 13.40
C LEU A 296 -15.35 7.37 12.43
N ASN A 297 -16.24 8.27 12.01
CA ASN A 297 -17.30 7.97 11.07
C ASN A 297 -16.79 7.58 9.67
N HIS A 298 -15.69 8.20 9.21
CA HIS A 298 -15.08 7.85 7.94
C HIS A 298 -14.43 6.46 7.99
N ILE A 299 -13.57 6.20 8.97
CA ILE A 299 -12.87 4.91 9.07
C ILE A 299 -13.82 3.77 9.45
N GLY A 300 -14.90 4.07 10.17
CA GLY A 300 -15.89 3.09 10.63
C GLY A 300 -16.76 2.55 9.51
N LYS A 301 -16.81 3.22 8.35
CA LYS A 301 -17.38 2.63 7.15
C LYS A 301 -16.30 1.88 6.40
N CYS A 302 -16.19 0.59 6.65
CA CYS A 302 -15.47 -0.29 5.74
C CYS A 302 -16.29 -0.40 4.42
N ILE A 303 -15.70 -0.02 3.27
CA ILE A 303 -16.44 0.09 2.00
C ILE A 303 -16.26 -1.17 1.13
N VAL A 304 -17.36 -1.54 0.47
CA VAL A 304 -17.62 -2.74 -0.33
C VAL A 304 -16.77 -2.83 -1.60
N ARG A 305 -16.66 -4.04 -2.14
CA ARG A 305 -16.57 -4.32 -3.58
C ARG A 305 -17.85 -3.80 -4.25
N LEU A 306 -17.76 -2.78 -5.09
CA LEU A 306 -18.90 -2.40 -5.92
C LEU A 306 -19.09 -3.56 -6.92
N GLU A 307 -20.17 -4.33 -6.75
CA GLU A 307 -20.65 -5.19 -7.83
C GLU A 307 -20.90 -4.27 -9.01
N GLU A 308 -20.13 -4.44 -10.10
CA GLU A 308 -20.40 -3.69 -11.32
C GLU A 308 -21.80 -4.09 -11.78
N PHE A 309 -22.72 -3.12 -11.82
CA PHE A 309 -23.89 -3.24 -12.66
C PHE A 309 -23.36 -3.45 -14.08
N SER A 310 -23.51 -4.67 -14.60
CA SER A 310 -23.37 -4.93 -16.02
C SER A 310 -24.38 -4.04 -16.75
N GLU A 311 -23.88 -3.00 -17.42
CA GLU A 311 -24.55 -2.40 -18.57
C GLU A 311 -24.34 -3.29 -19.81
#